data_AF-A0A962PFJ9-F1
#
_entry.id   AF-A0A962PFJ9-F1
#
_cell.length_a   1.000
_cell.length_b   1.000
_cell.length_c   1.000
_cell.angle_alpha   90.00
_cell.angle_beta   90.00
_cell.angle_gamma   90.00
#
_symmetry.space_group_name_H-M   'P 1'
#
loop_
_entity.id
_entity.type
_entity.pdbx_description
1 polymer ?
#
loop_
_entity_poly.entity_id
_entity_poly.type
_entity_poly.pdbx_seq_one_letter_code
_entity_poly.pdbx_strand_id
1 'polypeptide(L)' 'MTEDSRQPRDRSFQNRLYPQDQAKVDEFIRRGVNAVERKPFRPLRLMLLLIAAVLSLSLLAQYLPHWAGIY' A
#
# COMPACT_ATOMS: atom_id res chain seq x y z
N MET A 1 -31.76 31.77 12.57
CA MET A 1 -31.24 30.72 13.46
C MET A 1 -29.79 30.49 13.06
N THR A 2 -28.86 31.16 13.72
CA THR A 2 -27.43 31.13 13.37
C THR A 2 -26.79 29.98 14.14
N GLU A 3 -26.50 28.86 13.47
CA GLU A 3 -25.83 27.72 14.10
C GLU A 3 -24.36 28.09 14.34
N ASP A 4 -24.05 28.28 15.63
CA ASP A 4 -22.74 28.58 16.17
C ASP A 4 -21.83 27.36 15.97
N SER A 5 -20.97 27.43 14.97
CA SER A 5 -20.00 26.41 14.56
C SER A 5 -18.84 26.31 15.55
N ARG A 6 -19.14 25.93 16.80
CA ARG A 6 -18.12 25.56 17.79
C ARG A 6 -17.78 24.07 17.67
N GLN A 7 -17.12 23.68 16.58
CA GLN A 7 -16.30 22.46 16.66
C GLN A 7 -15.17 22.74 17.65
N PRO A 8 -14.98 21.93 18.71
CA PRO A 8 -13.83 22.07 19.59
C PRO A 8 -12.59 21.91 18.73
N ARG A 9 -11.75 22.95 18.65
CA ARG A 9 -10.46 22.92 17.94
C ARG A 9 -9.74 21.62 18.34
N ASP A 10 -9.55 20.72 17.38
CA ASP A 10 -8.81 19.49 17.63
C ASP A 10 -7.36 19.87 18.00
N ARG A 11 -7.05 19.74 19.29
CA ARG A 11 -5.73 20.06 19.86
C ARG A 11 -4.75 18.90 19.71
N SER A 12 -5.11 17.83 18.98
CA SER A 12 -4.24 16.69 18.73
C SER A 12 -2.87 17.07 18.16
N PHE A 13 -2.82 18.16 17.37
CA PHE A 13 -1.60 18.70 16.75
C PHE A 13 -0.78 19.65 17.65
N GLN A 14 -1.25 20.03 18.83
CA GLN A 14 -0.46 20.86 19.74
C GLN A 14 0.59 19.99 20.42
N ASN A 15 1.86 20.37 20.27
CA ASN A 15 2.96 19.73 20.99
C ASN A 15 2.71 19.86 22.50
N ARG A 16 2.38 18.73 23.13
CA ARG A 16 2.09 18.61 24.56
C ARG A 16 3.31 18.25 25.39
N LEU A 17 4.45 18.00 24.75
CA LEU A 17 5.68 17.58 25.42
C LEU A 17 6.55 18.79 25.76
N TYR A 18 7.21 18.72 26.91
CA TYR A 18 8.31 19.63 27.22
C TYR A 18 9.44 19.46 26.18
N PRO A 19 10.23 20.50 25.88
CA PRO A 19 11.26 20.46 24.85
C PRO A 19 12.25 19.30 25.00
N GLN A 20 12.59 18.94 26.25
CA GLN A 20 13.49 17.84 26.56
C GLN A 20 12.90 16.47 26.19
N ASP A 21 11.59 16.28 26.36
CA ASP A 21 10.93 15.02 26.03
C ASP A 21 10.66 14.93 24.53
N GLN A 22 10.34 16.05 23.88
CA GLN A 22 10.25 16.11 22.42
C GLN A 22 11.57 15.69 21.76
N ALA A 23 12.71 16.17 22.27
CA ALA A 23 14.02 15.81 21.74
C ALA A 23 14.28 14.28 21.79
N LYS A 24 13.86 13.60 22.87
CA LYS A 24 13.97 12.14 23.00
C LYS A 24 13.08 11.41 21.98
N VAL A 25 11.85 11.90 21.77
CA VAL A 25 10.92 11.34 20.77
C VAL A 25 11.47 11.51 19.36
N ASP A 26 11.97 12.70 19.03
CA ASP A 26 12.54 13.00 17.72
C ASP A 26 13.76 12.13 17.43
N GLU A 27 14.63 11.93 18.42
CA GLU A 27 15.77 11.03 18.33
C GLU A 27 15.34 9.58 18.09
N PHE A 28 14.33 9.10 18.84
CA PHE A 28 13.81 7.74 18.72
C PHE A 28 13.17 7.47 17.35
N ILE A 29 12.35 8.39 16.85
CA ILE A 29 11.70 8.28 15.54
C ILE A 29 12.74 8.30 14.42
N ARG A 30 13.77 9.15 14.53
CA ARG A 30 14.86 9.24 13.55
C ARG A 30 15.73 7.99 13.46
N ARG A 31 15.89 7.23 14.56
CA ARG A 31 16.68 5.99 14.56
C ARG A 31 16.12 4.91 13.63
N GLY A 32 14.86 5.02 13.19
CA GLY A 32 14.36 4.25 12.05
C GLY A 32 14.52 2.74 12.21
N VAL A 33 14.19 2.19 13.38
CA VAL A 33 14.29 0.74 13.67
C VAL A 33 13.51 -0.17 12.69
N ASN A 34 12.61 0.40 11.87
CA ASN A 34 11.83 -0.28 10.84
C ASN A 34 12.17 0.16 9.39
N ALA A 35 13.30 0.85 9.18
CA ALA A 35 13.81 1.17 7.85
C ALA A 35 14.51 -0.06 7.25
N VAL A 36 13.71 -0.99 6.73
CA VAL A 36 14.23 -2.16 6.01
C VAL A 36 14.60 -1.74 4.59
N GLU A 37 15.73 -2.20 4.05
CA GLU A 37 16.03 -2.08 2.63
C GLU A 37 14.96 -2.80 1.81
N ARG A 38 14.03 -2.04 1.23
CA ARG A 38 12.97 -2.59 0.40
C ARG A 38 13.41 -2.56 -1.05
N LYS A 39 13.45 -3.73 -1.68
CA LYS A 39 13.60 -3.81 -3.12
C LYS A 39 12.49 -2.95 -3.77
N PRO A 40 12.82 -2.05 -4.71
CA PRO A 40 11.82 -1.17 -5.31
C PRO A 40 10.71 -2.02 -5.95
N PHE A 41 9.46 -1.67 -5.65
CA PHE A 41 8.31 -2.36 -6.22
C PHE A 41 8.29 -2.14 -7.74
N ARG A 42 8.19 -3.24 -8.50
CA ARG A 42 8.19 -3.22 -9.97
C ARG A 42 6.80 -3.63 -10.49
N PRO A 43 5.79 -2.73 -10.47
CA PRO A 43 4.39 -3.08 -10.73
C PRO A 43 4.18 -3.75 -12.09
N LEU A 44 4.88 -3.28 -13.11
CA LEU A 44 4.78 -3.82 -14.47
C LEU A 44 5.15 -5.31 -14.58
N ARG A 45 6.08 -5.79 -13.75
CA ARG A 45 6.48 -7.21 -13.78
C ARG A 45 5.37 -8.12 -13.31
N LEU A 46 4.70 -7.74 -12.23
CA LEU A 46 3.56 -8.47 -11.70
C LEU A 46 2.40 -8.45 -12.69
N MET A 47 2.17 -7.30 -13.34
CA MET A 47 1.14 -7.15 -14.36
C MET A 47 1.40 -8.04 -15.57
N LEU A 48 2.64 -8.08 -16.07
CA LEU A 48 3.03 -8.97 -17.17
C LEU A 48 2.87 -10.45 -16.81
N LEU A 49 3.25 -10.84 -15.60
CA LEU A 49 3.08 -12.22 -15.13
C LEU A 49 1.60 -12.61 -15.06
N LEU A 50 0.74 -11.71 -14.57
CA LEU A 50 -0.71 -11.92 -14.54
C LEU A 50 -1.27 -12.08 -15.95
N ILE A 51 -0.92 -11.18 -16.87
CA ILE A 51 -1.36 -11.25 -18.28
C ILE A 51 -0.92 -12.58 -18.91
N ALA A 52 0.34 -12.96 -18.72
CA ALA A 52 0.86 -14.22 -19.26
C ALA A 52 0.12 -15.44 -18.72
N ALA A 53 -0.19 -15.47 -17.42
CA ALA A 53 -0.93 -16.56 -16.81
C ALA A 53 -2.35 -16.68 -17.37
N VAL A 54 -3.09 -15.56 -17.45
CA VAL A 54 -4.46 -15.54 -17.98
C VAL A 54 -4.47 -15.97 -19.44
N LEU A 55 -3.59 -15.39 -20.27
CA LEU A 55 -3.51 -15.74 -21.69
C LEU A 55 -3.18 -17.22 -21.90
N SER A 56 -2.23 -17.75 -21.14
CA SER A 56 -1.83 -19.16 -21.24
C SER A 56 -3.00 -20.10 -20.91
N LEU A 57 -3.73 -19.81 -19.82
CA LEU A 57 -4.90 -20.60 -19.44
C LEU A 57 -6.05 -20.46 -20.45
N SER A 58 -6.29 -19.26 -20.98
CA SER A 58 -7.31 -19.04 -22.02
C SER A 58 -7.00 -19.81 -23.31
N LEU A 59 -5.75 -19.75 -23.77
CA LEU A 59 -5.31 -20.48 -24.95
C LEU A 59 -5.37 -22.00 -24.73
N LEU A 60 -4.93 -22.46 -23.56
CA LEU A 60 -5.00 -23.88 -23.21
C LEU A 60 -6.45 -24.38 -23.18
N ALA A 61 -7.36 -23.62 -22.56
CA ALA A 61 -8.78 -23.98 -22.50
C ALA A 61 -9.43 -24.09 -23.90
N GLN A 62 -9.04 -23.21 -24.83
CA GLN A 62 -9.52 -23.25 -26.22
C GLN A 62 -8.86 -24.38 -27.04
N TYR A 63 -7.61 -24.72 -26.74
CA TYR A 63 -6.87 -25.76 -27.43
C TYR A 63 -7.36 -27.18 -27.05
N LEU A 64 -7.78 -27.39 -25.80
CA LEU A 64 -8.19 -28.71 -25.31
C LEU A 64 -9.33 -29.37 -26.11
N PRO A 65 -10.45 -28.69 -26.46
CA PRO A 65 -11.51 -29.26 -27.30
C PRO A 65 -11.02 -29.71 -28.67
N HIS A 66 -10.16 -28.90 -29.29
CA HIS A 66 -9.56 -29.18 -30.58
C HIS A 66 -8.69 -30.43 -30.57
N TRP A 67 -7.95 -30.65 -29.48
CA TRP A 67 -7.14 -31.86 -29.28
C TRP A 67 -7.98 -33.09 -28.92
N ALA A 68 -9.07 -32.90 -28.16
CA ALA A 68 -9.99 -33.96 -27.78
C ALA A 68 -10.91 -34.42 -28.93
N GLY A 69 -10.86 -33.79 -30.10
CA GLY A 69 -11.71 -34.10 -31.25
C GLY A 69 -13.16 -33.65 -31.08
N ILE A 70 -13.41 -32.72 -30.16
CA ILE A 70 -14.72 -32.13 -29.90
C ILE A 70 -14.85 -30.89 -30.78
N TYR A 71 -15.53 -31.03 -31.90
CA TYR A 71 -15.93 -29.94 -32.81
C TYR A 71 -17.41 -30.06 -33.13
#